data_AF-A0A2S6TZZ7-F1
#
_entry.id   AF-A0A2S6TZZ7-F1
#
_cell.length_a   1.000
_cell.length_b   1.000
_cell.length_c   1.000
_cell.angle_alpha   90.00
_cell.angle_beta   90.00
_cell.angle_gamma   90.00
#
_symmetry.space_group_name_H-M   'P 1'
#
loop_
_entity.id
_entity.type
_entity.pdbx_description
1 polymer ?
#
loop_
_entity_poly.entity_id
_entity_poly.type
_entity_poly.pdbx_seq_one_letter_code
_entity_poly.pdbx_strand_id
1 'polypeptide(L)'
;MSKEKCQLYLISPSKIEASDFCEELIPTLRVGNIACVQLRLKNSPEGLTRKTIEAILPITKDYGVPLILNDDPIMALETGCDGVHIGQEDTDYISARNIIGRDAIVGVTCLDSIDLAMRAADRGADYIAFGAFFP
;
A
#
# COMPACT_ATOMS: atom_id res chain seq x y z
N MET A 1 3.54 -27.45 -2.16
CA MET A 1 3.96 -26.10 -2.62
C MET A 1 2.72 -25.37 -3.08
N SER A 2 2.52 -24.12 -2.61
CA SER A 2 1.41 -23.28 -3.06
C SER A 2 1.38 -23.24 -4.59
N LYS A 3 0.20 -23.42 -5.19
CA LYS A 3 -0.03 -23.35 -6.64
C LYS A 3 -0.04 -21.91 -7.16
N GLU A 4 0.01 -20.93 -6.27
CA GLU A 4 -0.08 -19.52 -6.64
C GLU A 4 1.29 -19.01 -7.07
N LYS A 5 1.34 -18.43 -8.27
CA LYS A 5 2.54 -17.78 -8.78
C LYS A 5 2.74 -16.48 -8.01
N CYS A 6 4.01 -16.13 -7.78
CA CYS A 6 4.37 -14.82 -7.25
C CYS A 6 3.72 -13.71 -8.08
N GLN A 7 3.18 -12.71 -7.39
CA GLN A 7 2.53 -11.54 -7.97
C GLN A 7 3.39 -10.29 -7.75
N LEU A 8 3.11 -9.24 -8.52
CA LEU A 8 3.83 -7.97 -8.47
C LEU A 8 3.19 -7.03 -7.44
N TYR A 9 3.98 -6.53 -6.50
CA TYR A 9 3.61 -5.42 -5.65
C TYR A 9 4.22 -4.14 -6.22
N LEU A 10 3.39 -3.28 -6.82
CA LEU A 10 3.82 -2.01 -7.40
C LEU A 10 3.86 -0.92 -6.34
N ILE A 11 4.91 -0.10 -6.33
CA ILE A 11 5.04 1.07 -5.46
C ILE A 11 5.18 2.30 -6.36
N SER A 12 4.37 3.33 -6.10
CA SER A 12 4.43 4.56 -6.91
C SER A 12 5.78 5.29 -6.76
N PRO A 13 6.17 6.11 -7.74
CA PRO A 13 7.19 7.13 -7.53
C PRO A 13 6.82 8.06 -6.38
N SER A 14 7.83 8.73 -5.79
CA SER A 14 7.64 9.67 -4.68
C SER A 14 7.02 11.01 -5.08
N LYS A 15 7.00 11.30 -6.38
CA LYS A 15 6.40 12.49 -6.97
C LYS A 15 5.68 12.06 -8.24
N ILE A 16 4.40 12.39 -8.33
CA ILE A 16 3.57 12.10 -9.49
C ILE A 16 2.64 13.27 -9.77
N GLU A 17 2.34 13.48 -11.04
CA GLU A 17 1.19 14.24 -11.47
C GLU A 17 0.06 13.25 -11.76
N ALA A 18 -1.13 13.49 -11.20
CA ALA A 18 -2.19 12.48 -11.18
C ALA A 18 -2.65 12.09 -12.58
N SER A 19 -2.72 13.04 -13.53
CA SER A 19 -3.11 12.77 -14.93
C SER A 19 -2.16 11.80 -15.59
N ASP A 20 -0.87 12.11 -15.53
CA ASP A 20 0.18 11.38 -16.23
C ASP A 20 0.32 9.98 -15.62
N PHE A 21 0.24 9.89 -14.29
CA PHE A 21 0.28 8.62 -13.59
C PHE A 21 -0.93 7.72 -13.91
N CYS A 22 -2.12 8.28 -14.12
CA CYS A 22 -3.28 7.48 -14.56
C CYS A 22 -3.02 6.84 -15.94
N GLU A 23 -2.44 7.60 -16.88
CA GLU A 23 -2.12 7.12 -18.22
C GLU A 23 -1.07 6.01 -18.20
N GLU A 24 -0.10 6.06 -17.28
CA GLU A 24 0.91 5.02 -17.07
C GLU A 24 0.37 3.80 -16.30
N LEU A 25 -0.54 4.03 -15.35
CA LEU A 25 -1.06 2.97 -14.48
C LEU A 25 -1.91 1.97 -15.26
N ILE A 26 -2.78 2.44 -16.16
CA ILE A 26 -3.67 1.59 -16.97
C ILE A 26 -2.91 0.50 -17.75
N PRO A 27 -1.90 0.82 -18.60
CA PRO A 27 -1.16 -0.20 -19.33
C PRO A 27 -0.34 -1.09 -18.38
N THR A 28 0.13 -0.56 -17.24
CA THR A 28 0.83 -1.34 -16.22
C THR A 28 -0.08 -2.41 -15.61
N LEU A 29 -1.30 -2.04 -15.22
CA LEU A 29 -2.29 -2.97 -14.64
C LEU A 29 -2.70 -4.08 -15.62
N ARG A 30 -2.60 -3.84 -16.94
CA ARG A 30 -2.92 -4.83 -17.98
C ARG A 30 -1.89 -5.94 -18.15
N VAL A 31 -0.66 -5.76 -17.68
CA VAL A 31 0.40 -6.79 -17.81
C VAL A 31 0.06 -8.07 -17.04
N GLY A 32 -0.85 -7.96 -16.06
CA GLY A 32 -1.40 -9.09 -15.31
C GLY A 32 -0.49 -9.56 -14.15
N ASN A 33 -1.10 -10.25 -13.18
CA ASN A 33 -0.49 -10.72 -11.93
C ASN A 33 0.04 -9.62 -10.99
N ILE A 34 -0.74 -8.57 -10.77
CA ILE A 34 -0.44 -7.52 -9.78
C ILE A 34 -1.24 -7.82 -8.51
N ALA A 35 -0.54 -7.89 -7.38
CA ALA A 35 -1.13 -8.14 -6.07
C ALA A 35 -1.81 -6.88 -5.51
N CYS A 36 -1.15 -5.73 -5.67
CA CYS A 36 -1.63 -4.43 -5.20
C CYS A 36 -0.76 -3.30 -5.77
N VAL A 37 -1.27 -2.08 -5.63
CA VAL A 37 -0.54 -0.82 -5.87
C VAL A 37 -0.42 -0.09 -4.53
N GLN A 38 0.79 0.27 -4.13
CA GLN A 38 1.04 1.17 -3.01
C GLN A 38 1.28 2.59 -3.51
N LEU A 39 0.46 3.53 -3.04
CA LEU A 39 0.68 4.95 -3.25
C LEU A 39 1.61 5.49 -2.16
N ARG A 40 2.82 5.89 -2.56
CA ARG A 40 3.89 6.34 -1.66
C ARG A 40 4.40 7.74 -2.04
N LEU A 41 3.62 8.76 -1.68
CA LEU A 41 3.92 10.17 -1.94
C LEU A 41 4.56 10.86 -0.73
N LYS A 42 5.79 10.45 -0.38
CA LYS A 42 6.50 11.04 0.76
C LYS A 42 6.72 12.54 0.55
N ASN A 43 6.39 13.33 1.57
CA ASN A 43 6.49 14.80 1.59
C ASN A 43 5.58 15.52 0.58
N SER A 44 4.55 14.86 0.06
CA SER A 44 3.51 15.54 -0.74
C SER A 44 2.45 16.19 0.15
N PRO A 45 1.87 17.33 -0.27
CA PRO A 45 0.73 17.91 0.44
C PRO A 45 -0.44 16.94 0.50
N GLU A 46 -1.12 16.87 1.64
CA GLU A 46 -2.30 16.02 1.83
C GLU A 46 -3.34 16.16 0.70
N GLY A 47 -3.62 17.40 0.29
CA GLY A 47 -4.58 17.67 -0.78
C GLY A 47 -4.15 17.11 -2.14
N LEU A 48 -2.84 16.98 -2.41
CA LEU A 48 -2.34 16.34 -3.62
C LEU A 48 -2.50 14.82 -3.53
N THR A 49 -2.17 14.24 -2.36
CA THR A 49 -2.33 12.80 -2.12
C THR A 49 -3.79 12.38 -2.27
N ARG A 50 -4.73 13.11 -1.65
CA ARG A 50 -6.17 12.84 -1.77
C ARG A 50 -6.65 12.89 -3.22
N LYS A 51 -6.30 13.95 -3.96
CA LYS A 51 -6.65 14.08 -5.39
C LYS A 51 -6.10 12.92 -6.22
N THR A 52 -4.89 12.47 -5.90
CA THR A 52 -4.28 11.34 -6.59
C THR A 52 -5.04 10.05 -6.30
N ILE A 53 -5.37 9.79 -5.03
CA ILE A 53 -6.18 8.62 -4.63
C ILE A 53 -7.51 8.64 -5.38
N GLU A 54 -8.22 9.77 -5.36
CA GLU A 54 -9.50 9.93 -6.07
C GLU A 54 -9.39 9.63 -7.57
N ALA A 55 -8.26 9.95 -8.20
CA ALA A 55 -8.01 9.67 -9.61
C ALA A 55 -7.72 8.19 -9.89
N ILE A 56 -6.90 7.52 -9.06
CA ILE A 56 -6.42 6.16 -9.35
C ILE A 56 -7.25 5.05 -8.69
N LEU A 57 -8.01 5.35 -7.65
CA LEU A 57 -8.82 4.37 -6.93
C LEU A 57 -9.88 3.72 -7.84
N PRO A 58 -10.63 4.46 -8.69
CA PRO A 58 -11.55 3.84 -9.64
C PRO A 58 -10.82 2.92 -10.63
N ILE A 59 -9.64 3.35 -11.12
CA ILE A 59 -8.84 2.56 -12.06
C ILE A 59 -8.41 1.25 -11.40
N THR A 60 -7.78 1.30 -10.23
CA THR A 60 -7.33 0.10 -9.52
C THR A 60 -8.48 -0.86 -9.20
N LYS A 61 -9.65 -0.33 -8.80
CA LYS A 61 -10.88 -1.11 -8.61
C LYS A 61 -11.38 -1.79 -9.88
N ASP A 62 -11.38 -1.11 -11.02
CA ASP A 62 -11.82 -1.69 -12.30
C ASP A 62 -10.95 -2.89 -12.72
N TYR A 63 -9.68 -2.92 -12.33
CA TYR A 63 -8.77 -4.04 -12.56
C TYR A 63 -8.77 -5.08 -11.43
N GLY A 64 -9.54 -4.88 -10.36
CA GLY A 64 -9.56 -5.77 -9.20
C GLY A 64 -8.25 -5.79 -8.41
N VAL A 65 -7.49 -4.69 -8.45
CA VAL A 65 -6.19 -4.55 -7.79
C VAL A 65 -6.36 -3.65 -6.57
N PRO A 66 -6.04 -4.11 -5.35
CA PRO A 66 -6.09 -3.30 -4.14
C PRO A 66 -5.17 -2.07 -4.20
N LEU A 67 -5.66 -0.93 -3.74
CA LEU A 67 -4.88 0.28 -3.51
C LEU A 67 -4.52 0.41 -2.02
N ILE A 68 -3.22 0.46 -1.74
CA ILE A 68 -2.65 0.58 -0.39
C ILE A 68 -2.06 1.97 -0.23
N LEU A 69 -2.47 2.72 0.80
CA LEU A 69 -1.86 4.01 1.11
C LEU A 69 -0.66 3.83 2.03
N ASN A 70 0.42 4.55 1.78
CA ASN A 70 1.58 4.55 2.67
C ASN A 70 1.37 5.50 3.87
N ASP A 71 1.76 5.06 5.07
CA ASP A 71 1.89 5.78 6.36
C ASP A 71 0.60 6.34 7.00
N ASP A 72 -0.46 6.63 6.24
CA ASP A 72 -1.65 7.34 6.74
C ASP A 72 -2.92 6.46 6.78
N PRO A 73 -3.24 5.80 7.92
CA PRO A 73 -4.43 4.98 8.05
C PRO A 73 -5.75 5.78 8.07
N ILE A 74 -5.71 7.04 8.51
CA ILE A 74 -6.91 7.91 8.57
C ILE A 74 -7.30 8.29 7.15
N MET A 75 -6.37 8.80 6.36
CA MET A 75 -6.61 9.15 4.97
C MET A 75 -7.00 7.92 4.15
N ALA A 76 -6.37 6.75 4.40
CA ALA A 76 -6.73 5.51 3.73
C ALA A 76 -8.21 5.17 3.93
N LEU A 77 -8.69 5.26 5.18
CA LEU A 77 -10.09 5.05 5.52
C LEU A 77 -11.01 6.09 4.86
N GLU A 78 -10.67 7.38 5.00
CA GLU A 78 -11.51 8.48 4.49
C GLU A 78 -11.65 8.50 2.97
N THR A 79 -10.61 8.05 2.25
CA THR A 79 -10.59 8.00 0.79
C THR A 79 -11.06 6.68 0.22
N GLY A 80 -11.26 5.66 1.06
CA GLY A 80 -11.72 4.33 0.65
C GLY A 80 -10.67 3.49 -0.06
N CYS A 81 -9.39 3.69 0.30
CA CYS A 81 -8.31 2.76 -0.04
C CYS A 81 -8.58 1.38 0.58
N ASP A 82 -8.09 0.34 -0.08
CA ASP A 82 -8.29 -1.05 0.38
C ASP A 82 -7.38 -1.43 1.55
N GLY A 83 -6.37 -0.59 1.83
CA GLY A 83 -5.49 -0.81 2.96
C GLY A 83 -4.45 0.28 3.19
N VAL A 84 -3.61 0.04 4.18
CA VAL A 84 -2.48 0.90 4.57
C VAL A 84 -1.19 0.08 4.72
N HIS A 85 -0.07 0.70 4.42
CA HIS A 85 1.25 0.19 4.75
C HIS A 85 1.91 1.09 5.78
N ILE A 86 2.36 0.52 6.90
CA ILE A 86 2.98 1.26 7.99
C ILE A 86 4.47 0.90 8.14
N GLY A 87 5.29 1.92 8.29
CA GLY A 87 6.69 1.84 8.68
C GLY A 87 6.90 1.86 10.19
N GLN A 88 8.16 1.91 10.60
CA GLN A 88 8.55 1.87 12.02
C GLN A 88 8.42 3.22 12.73
N GLU A 89 8.43 4.32 11.99
CA GLU A 89 8.32 5.69 12.52
C GLU A 89 6.89 6.24 12.45
N ASP A 90 5.96 5.44 11.90
CA ASP A 90 4.58 5.84 11.65
C ASP A 90 3.65 5.43 12.80
N THR A 91 2.34 5.48 12.55
CA THR A 91 1.33 4.96 13.49
C THR A 91 1.56 3.47 13.74
N ASP A 92 1.56 3.04 15.01
CA ASP A 92 1.75 1.63 15.34
C ASP A 92 0.63 0.75 14.77
N TYR A 93 0.95 -0.53 14.54
CA TYR A 93 0.01 -1.48 13.94
C TYR A 93 -1.36 -1.55 14.64
N ILE A 94 -1.39 -1.54 15.97
CA ILE A 94 -2.65 -1.71 16.71
C ILE A 94 -3.53 -0.47 16.48
N SER A 95 -2.94 0.72 16.55
CA SER A 95 -3.64 1.97 16.26
C SER A 95 -4.11 2.03 14.81
N ALA A 96 -3.27 1.68 13.83
CA ALA A 96 -3.64 1.64 12.42
C ALA A 96 -4.81 0.67 12.17
N ARG A 97 -4.75 -0.53 12.75
CA ARG A 97 -5.82 -1.54 12.68
C ARG A 97 -7.13 -1.05 13.31
N ASN A 98 -7.06 -0.33 14.43
CA ASN A 98 -8.24 0.23 15.07
C ASN A 98 -8.89 1.34 14.23
N ILE A 99 -8.09 2.10 13.48
CA ILE A 99 -8.58 3.16 12.59
C ILE A 99 -9.23 2.55 11.35
N ILE A 100 -8.50 1.72 10.61
CA ILE A 100 -8.93 1.27 9.27
C ILE A 100 -9.91 0.08 9.32
N GLY A 101 -10.08 -0.54 10.49
CA GLY A 101 -10.99 -1.66 10.69
C GLY A 101 -10.38 -3.02 10.35
N ARG A 102 -11.19 -4.08 10.50
CA ARG A 102 -10.72 -5.47 10.37
C ARG A 102 -10.63 -5.96 8.94
N ASP A 103 -11.39 -5.37 8.03
CA ASP A 103 -11.53 -5.87 6.65
C ASP A 103 -10.48 -5.29 5.70
N ALA A 104 -9.90 -4.13 6.04
CA ALA A 104 -8.87 -3.49 5.23
C ALA A 104 -7.50 -4.15 5.42
N ILE A 105 -6.66 -4.07 4.39
CA ILE A 105 -5.32 -4.66 4.39
C ILE A 105 -4.38 -3.77 5.21
N VAL A 106 -3.59 -4.36 6.12
CA VAL A 106 -2.54 -3.67 6.87
C VAL A 106 -1.21 -4.38 6.70
N GLY A 107 -0.28 -3.72 6.02
CA GLY A 107 1.08 -4.20 5.83
C GLY A 107 2.09 -3.52 6.75
N VAL A 108 3.14 -4.23 7.15
CA VAL A 108 4.15 -3.70 8.08
C VAL A 108 5.56 -3.84 7.51
N THR A 109 6.32 -2.74 7.44
CA THR A 109 7.76 -2.82 7.16
C THR A 109 8.50 -3.45 8.34
N CYS A 110 9.28 -4.49 8.09
CA CYS A 110 10.08 -5.22 9.09
C CYS A 110 11.59 -5.09 8.86
N LEU A 111 12.01 -4.29 7.87
CA LEU A 111 13.41 -4.07 7.49
C LEU A 111 14.16 -5.40 7.27
N ASP A 112 15.24 -5.64 8.01
CA ASP A 112 16.02 -6.89 8.02
C ASP A 112 15.78 -7.74 9.28
N SER A 113 14.77 -7.40 10.09
CA SER A 113 14.54 -8.02 11.40
C SER A 113 13.45 -9.09 11.36
N ILE A 114 13.85 -10.33 11.64
CA ILE A 114 12.93 -11.45 11.84
C ILE A 114 12.05 -11.21 13.09
N ASP A 115 12.60 -10.61 14.15
CA ASP A 115 11.82 -10.32 15.36
C ASP A 115 10.70 -9.32 15.11
N LEU A 116 10.92 -8.30 14.27
CA LEU A 116 9.86 -7.38 13.85
C LEU A 116 8.78 -8.11 13.05
N ALA A 117 9.20 -8.96 12.11
CA ALA A 117 8.30 -9.77 11.31
C ALA A 117 7.42 -10.69 12.16
N MET A 118 8.00 -11.40 13.13
CA MET A 118 7.25 -12.26 14.05
C MET A 118 6.23 -11.47 14.87
N ARG A 119 6.63 -10.31 15.44
CA ARG A 119 5.69 -9.45 16.19
C ARG A 119 4.56 -8.90 15.32
N ALA A 120 4.85 -8.53 14.07
CA ALA A 120 3.82 -8.06 13.15
C ALA A 120 2.83 -9.17 12.79
N ALA A 121 3.33 -10.38 12.52
CA ALA A 121 2.52 -11.55 12.25
C ALA A 121 1.64 -11.95 13.46
N ASP A 122 2.20 -11.97 14.67
CA ASP A 122 1.47 -12.29 15.90
C ASP A 122 0.33 -11.28 16.18
N ARG A 123 0.52 -10.02 15.76
CA ARG A 123 -0.51 -8.97 15.85
C ARG A 123 -1.57 -9.07 14.73
N GLY A 124 -1.36 -9.92 13.74
CA GLY A 124 -2.30 -10.16 12.63
C GLY A 124 -2.11 -9.24 11.43
N ALA A 125 -0.90 -8.74 11.18
CA ALA A 125 -0.60 -8.04 9.93
C ALA A 125 -0.89 -8.94 8.72
N ASP A 126 -1.50 -8.37 7.67
CA ASP A 126 -1.89 -9.12 6.47
C ASP A 126 -0.67 -9.47 5.62
N TYR A 127 0.35 -8.62 5.65
CA TYR A 127 1.66 -8.92 5.09
C TYR A 127 2.77 -8.16 5.81
N ILE A 128 4.00 -8.64 5.60
CA ILE A 128 5.23 -8.01 6.08
C ILE A 128 6.14 -7.70 4.90
N ALA A 129 6.89 -6.60 4.98
CA ALA A 129 7.85 -6.21 3.96
C ALA A 129 9.27 -6.19 4.54
N PHE A 130 10.17 -6.98 3.96
CA PHE A 130 11.60 -6.93 4.26
C PHE A 130 12.31 -5.99 3.28
N GLY A 131 13.37 -5.31 3.73
CA GLY A 131 14.19 -4.41 2.91
C GLY A 131 15.16 -3.55 3.73
N ALA A 132 16.02 -2.72 3.13
CA ALA A 132 16.36 -2.67 1.71
C ALA A 132 17.42 -3.73 1.37
N PHE A 133 17.14 -4.60 0.40
CA PHE A 133 18.08 -5.65 -0.01
C PHE A 133 19.24 -5.13 -0.87
N PHE A 134 19.07 -3.95 -1.46
CA PHE A 134 20.04 -3.29 -2.32
C PHE A 134 20.16 -1.81 -1.91
N PRO A 135 21.35 -1.21 -2.06
CA PRO A 135 21.62 0.20 -1.71
C PRO A 135 20.99 1.20 -2.69
#